data_AF-A0A7V1JJL1-F1
#
_entry.id   AF-A0A7V1JJL1-F1
#
_cell.length_a   1.000
_cell.length_b   1.000
_cell.length_c   1.000
_cell.angle_alpha   90.00
_cell.angle_beta   90.00
_cell.angle_gamma   90.00
#
_symmetry.space_group_name_H-M   'P 1'
#
loop_
_entity.id
_entity.type
_entity.pdbx_description
1 polymer ?
#
loop_
_entity_poly.entity_id
_entity_poly.type
_entity_poly.pdbx_seq_one_letter_code
_entity_poly.pdbx_strand_id
1 'polypeptide(L)'
;AFVIYNEAPFTSAERVVRYFGRYTQRVAISNSRILDIEDGQVRFRYKDNLDGGRQKVMSLSAHEFIRRFLLHVLPEGFKKVRHYGILSSGMKRVKLALARRLLAAQAAVEEAVGEVRERAGEWFRRCPVCEVGRMWFRRPVERQELPAYRLMLAAGRACFDTS
;
A
#
# COMPACT_ATOMS: atom_id res chain seq x y z
N ALA A 1 4.19 9.63 15.39
CA ALA A 1 4.34 9.14 14.00
C ALA A 1 3.41 7.94 13.80
N PHE A 2 2.79 7.78 12.62
CA PHE A 2 1.97 6.60 12.32
C PHE A 2 2.87 5.51 11.75
N VAL A 3 2.93 4.35 12.40
CA VAL A 3 3.65 3.18 11.86
C VAL A 3 2.77 2.56 10.79
N ILE A 4 3.20 2.62 9.53
CA ILE A 4 2.55 1.90 8.43
C ILE A 4 3.10 0.47 8.45
N TYR A 5 2.29 -0.47 8.94
CA TYR A 5 2.58 -1.89 8.79
C TYR A 5 2.38 -2.27 7.32
N ASN A 6 3.47 -2.62 6.63
CA ASN A 6 3.43 -3.05 5.24
C ASN A 6 3.64 -4.57 5.19
N GLU A 7 2.53 -5.31 5.14
CA GLU A 7 2.54 -6.74 4.90
C GLU A 7 3.04 -7.02 3.46
N ALA A 8 3.63 -8.20 3.22
CA ALA A 8 4.13 -8.55 1.89
C ALA A 8 3.01 -8.40 0.84
N PRO A 9 3.29 -7.78 -0.33
CA PRO A 9 2.29 -7.54 -1.34
C PRO A 9 1.70 -8.87 -1.82
N PHE A 10 0.38 -8.88 -2.08
CA PHE A 10 -0.30 -10.06 -2.58
C PHE A 10 0.39 -10.59 -3.85
N THR A 11 0.60 -11.91 -3.88
CA THR A 11 1.31 -12.56 -4.99
C THR A 11 0.48 -12.72 -6.28
N SER A 12 -0.83 -12.42 -6.26
CA SER A 12 -1.67 -12.46 -7.46
C SER A 12 -2.79 -11.42 -7.45
N ALA A 13 -3.16 -10.93 -8.63
CA ALA A 13 -4.26 -9.99 -8.81
C ALA A 13 -5.59 -10.58 -8.34
N GLU A 14 -5.84 -11.88 -8.55
CA GLU A 14 -7.09 -12.50 -8.08
C GLU A 14 -7.19 -12.51 -6.56
N ARG A 15 -6.07 -12.69 -5.85
CA ARG A 15 -6.04 -12.61 -4.38
C ARG A 15 -6.35 -11.19 -3.90
N VAL A 16 -5.81 -10.16 -4.58
CA VAL A 16 -6.15 -8.76 -4.31
C VAL A 16 -7.64 -8.51 -4.50
N VAL A 17 -8.20 -8.93 -5.63
CA VAL A 17 -9.63 -8.74 -5.95
C VAL A 17 -10.51 -9.50 -4.94
N ARG A 18 -10.18 -10.75 -4.61
CA ARG A 18 -10.92 -11.55 -3.63
C ARG A 18 -10.82 -10.99 -2.21
N TYR A 19 -9.69 -10.39 -1.86
CA TYR A 19 -9.51 -9.67 -0.61
C TYR A 19 -10.41 -8.43 -0.61
N PHE A 20 -10.18 -7.48 -1.52
CA PHE A 20 -10.96 -6.24 -1.62
C PHE A 20 -12.47 -6.47 -1.74
N GLY A 21 -12.91 -7.45 -2.53
CA GLY A 21 -14.33 -7.79 -2.69
C GLY A 21 -14.98 -8.14 -1.34
N ARG A 22 -14.30 -8.91 -0.49
CA ARG A 22 -14.81 -9.25 0.84
C ARG A 22 -14.87 -8.05 1.79
N TYR A 23 -13.92 -7.13 1.71
CA TYR A 23 -13.88 -5.93 2.56
C TYR A 23 -14.84 -4.83 2.12
N THR A 24 -15.14 -4.74 0.82
CA THR A 24 -16.05 -3.73 0.26
C THR A 24 -17.51 -4.14 0.35
N GLN A 25 -17.82 -5.43 0.18
CA GLN A 25 -19.21 -5.92 0.17
C GLN A 25 -19.77 -6.17 1.57
N ARG A 26 -18.93 -6.58 2.53
CA ARG A 26 -19.38 -6.83 3.91
C ARG A 26 -19.47 -5.52 4.70
N VAL A 27 -20.37 -5.46 5.68
CA VAL A 27 -20.68 -4.25 6.45
C VAL A 27 -20.15 -4.38 7.88
N ALA A 28 -20.79 -5.21 8.71
CA ALA A 28 -20.40 -5.41 10.11
C ALA A 28 -20.01 -6.88 10.42
N ILE A 29 -20.89 -7.81 10.06
CA ILE A 29 -20.77 -9.24 10.35
C ILE A 29 -21.33 -10.05 9.19
N SER A 30 -20.83 -11.27 8.98
CA SER A 30 -21.37 -12.19 7.97
C SER A 30 -22.55 -12.98 8.54
N ASN A 31 -23.58 -13.24 7.73
CA ASN A 31 -24.77 -14.01 8.15
C ASN A 31 -24.40 -15.38 8.76
N SER A 32 -23.37 -16.06 8.23
CA SER A 32 -22.90 -17.35 8.75
C SER A 32 -22.34 -17.30 10.18
N ARG A 33 -22.19 -16.11 10.76
CA ARG A 33 -21.78 -15.93 12.16
C ARG A 33 -22.97 -15.69 13.08
N ILE A 34 -24.14 -15.34 12.56
CA ILE A 34 -25.38 -15.28 13.33
C ILE A 34 -25.83 -16.72 13.54
N LEU A 35 -25.95 -17.14 14.79
CA LEU A 35 -26.30 -18.51 15.16
C LEU A 35 -27.82 -18.65 15.24
N ASP A 36 -28.48 -17.70 15.88
CA ASP A 36 -29.92 -17.65 16.06
C ASP A 36 -30.39 -16.26 16.52
N ILE A 37 -31.71 -16.07 16.42
CA ILE A 37 -32.43 -14.88 16.85
C ILE A 37 -33.71 -15.35 17.56
N GLU A 38 -33.70 -15.36 18.89
CA GLU A 38 -34.78 -15.88 19.74
C GLU A 38 -34.99 -14.94 20.93
N ASP A 39 -36.23 -14.80 21.40
CA ASP A 39 -36.57 -14.02 22.61
C ASP A 39 -36.01 -12.59 22.65
N GLY A 40 -35.96 -11.93 21.49
CA GLY A 40 -35.39 -10.58 21.36
C GLY A 40 -33.88 -10.52 21.57
N GLN A 41 -33.18 -11.65 21.54
CA GLN A 41 -31.74 -11.78 21.59
C GLN A 41 -31.19 -12.23 20.24
N VAL A 42 -29.96 -11.79 19.94
CA VAL A 42 -29.19 -12.21 18.78
C VAL A 42 -27.91 -12.84 19.27
N ARG A 43 -27.73 -14.15 19.00
CA ARG A 43 -26.50 -14.88 19.32
C ARG A 43 -25.63 -14.97 18.08
N PHE A 44 -24.35 -14.61 18.21
CA PHE A 44 -23.41 -14.66 17.10
C PHE A 44 -21.97 -14.97 17.52
N ARG A 45 -21.22 -15.56 16.59
CA ARG A 45 -19.80 -15.88 16.76
C ARG A 45 -18.92 -14.68 16.38
N TYR A 46 -17.94 -14.38 17.22
CA TYR A 46 -16.94 -13.35 16.98
C TYR A 46 -15.52 -13.85 17.27
N LYS A 47 -14.55 -13.16 16.68
CA LYS A 47 -13.11 -13.38 16.95
C LYS A 47 -12.70 -12.41 18.06
N ASP A 48 -12.27 -12.95 19.19
CA ASP A 48 -11.75 -12.16 20.30
C ASP A 48 -10.25 -11.91 20.09
N ASN A 49 -9.91 -10.72 19.58
CA ASN A 49 -8.50 -10.37 19.32
C ASN A 49 -7.71 -10.11 20.60
N LEU A 50 -8.37 -9.85 21.74
CA LEU A 50 -7.70 -9.69 23.04
C LEU A 50 -7.31 -11.05 23.62
N ASP A 51 -8.09 -12.08 23.33
CA ASP A 51 -7.80 -13.47 23.72
C ASP A 51 -7.23 -14.28 22.54
N GLY A 52 -6.13 -13.77 21.96
CA GLY A 52 -5.35 -14.49 20.96
C GLY A 52 -6.08 -14.83 19.66
N GLY A 53 -7.22 -14.19 19.39
CA GLY A 53 -8.02 -14.46 18.20
C GLY A 53 -8.94 -15.68 18.30
N ARG A 54 -9.25 -16.15 19.52
CA ARG A 54 -10.18 -17.27 19.74
C ARG A 54 -11.59 -16.95 19.24
N GLN A 55 -12.31 -17.98 18.80
CA GLN A 55 -13.71 -17.84 18.40
C GLN A 55 -14.61 -17.99 19.64
N LYS A 56 -15.45 -17.00 19.91
CA LYS A 56 -16.38 -16.98 21.03
C LYS A 56 -17.79 -16.64 20.55
N VAL A 57 -18.79 -16.92 21.38
CA VAL A 57 -20.20 -16.57 21.12
C VAL A 57 -20.58 -15.44 22.07
N MET A 58 -21.27 -14.44 21.54
CA MET A 58 -21.86 -13.35 22.31
C MET A 58 -23.36 -13.30 22.02
N SER A 59 -24.14 -12.96 23.05
CA SER A 59 -25.56 -12.65 22.93
C SER A 59 -25.76 -11.16 23.21
N LEU A 60 -26.54 -10.49 22.37
CA LEU A 60 -26.98 -9.11 22.58
C LEU A 60 -28.48 -9.01 22.39
N SER A 61 -29.13 -8.03 23.03
CA SER A 61 -30.50 -7.69 22.65
C SER A 61 -30.54 -7.26 21.18
N ALA A 62 -31.67 -7.52 20.52
CA ALA A 62 -31.87 -7.15 19.12
C ALA A 62 -31.64 -5.65 18.89
N HIS A 63 -32.09 -4.79 19.83
CA HIS A 63 -31.88 -3.35 19.76
C HIS A 63 -30.40 -2.97 19.80
N GLU A 64 -29.62 -3.55 20.72
CA GLU A 64 -28.20 -3.26 20.82
C GLU A 64 -27.42 -3.83 19.62
N PHE A 65 -27.82 -5.00 19.12
CA PHE A 65 -27.27 -5.56 17.90
C PHE A 65 -27.49 -4.63 16.70
N ILE A 66 -28.72 -4.16 16.48
CA ILE A 66 -29.06 -3.21 15.40
C ILE A 66 -28.29 -1.91 15.57
N ARG A 67 -28.27 -1.34 16.77
CA ARG A 67 -27.53 -0.10 17.06
C ARG A 67 -26.05 -0.23 16.68
N ARG A 68 -25.39 -1.33 17.08
CA ARG A 68 -23.98 -1.59 16.70
C ARG A 68 -23.83 -1.85 15.21
N PHE A 69 -24.74 -2.60 14.60
CA PHE A 69 -24.71 -2.88 13.17
C PHE A 69 -24.75 -1.59 12.34
N LEU A 70 -25.61 -0.65 12.72
CA LEU A 70 -25.76 0.62 12.03
C LEU A 70 -24.52 1.51 12.12
N LEU A 71 -23.65 1.35 13.13
CA LEU A 71 -22.35 2.05 13.17
C LEU A 71 -21.42 1.68 12.01
N HIS A 72 -21.65 0.53 11.38
CA HIS A 72 -20.88 0.09 10.21
C HIS A 72 -21.52 0.50 8.88
N VAL A 73 -22.74 1.03 8.89
CA VAL A 73 -23.42 1.53 7.70
C VAL A 73 -22.97 2.97 7.47
N LEU A 74 -22.37 3.21 6.30
CA LEU A 74 -21.96 4.57 5.93
C LEU A 74 -23.21 5.43 5.68
N PRO A 75 -23.27 6.66 6.19
CA PRO A 75 -24.32 7.60 5.85
C PRO A 75 -24.38 7.88 4.35
N GLU A 76 -25.51 8.41 3.89
CA GLU A 76 -25.70 8.76 2.49
C GLU A 76 -24.61 9.74 2.00
N GLY A 77 -24.20 9.59 0.74
CA GLY A 77 -23.13 10.38 0.13
C GLY A 77 -21.71 9.90 0.45
N PHE A 78 -21.51 9.09 1.49
CA PHE A 78 -20.19 8.53 1.80
C PHE A 78 -19.89 7.26 0.99
N LYS A 79 -18.64 7.10 0.59
CA LYS A 79 -18.16 5.92 -0.16
C LYS A 79 -17.25 5.07 0.72
N LYS A 80 -17.44 3.74 0.66
CA LYS A 80 -16.59 2.76 1.38
C LYS A 80 -15.13 2.83 0.93
N VAL A 81 -14.89 3.02 -0.36
CA VAL A 81 -13.54 3.19 -0.92
C VAL A 81 -13.29 4.66 -1.19
N ARG A 82 -12.29 5.22 -0.52
CA ARG A 82 -11.82 6.59 -0.72
C ARG A 82 -10.51 6.58 -1.48
N HIS A 83 -10.39 7.45 -2.48
CA HIS A 83 -9.19 7.58 -3.27
C HIS A 83 -8.36 8.76 -2.75
N TYR A 84 -7.07 8.54 -2.55
CA TYR A 84 -6.12 9.54 -2.06
C TYR A 84 -4.97 9.76 -3.05
N GLY A 85 -4.16 10.79 -2.80
CA GLY A 85 -2.95 11.06 -3.57
C GLY A 85 -3.22 11.42 -5.03
N ILE A 86 -2.68 10.63 -5.96
CA ILE A 86 -2.85 10.85 -7.41
C ILE A 86 -4.25 10.48 -7.91
N LEU A 87 -5.00 9.67 -7.15
CA LEU A 87 -6.36 9.23 -7.51
C LEU A 87 -7.46 10.04 -6.81
N SER A 88 -7.11 11.05 -6.01
CA SER A 88 -8.10 11.88 -5.31
C SER A 88 -9.00 12.62 -6.29
N SER A 89 -10.29 12.70 -6.02
CA SER A 89 -11.31 13.20 -6.96
C SER A 89 -10.96 14.57 -7.55
N GLY A 90 -10.51 15.52 -6.73
CA GLY A 90 -10.19 16.88 -7.17
C GLY A 90 -9.00 16.95 -8.14
N MET A 91 -8.01 16.08 -7.99
CA MET A 91 -6.74 16.16 -8.73
C MET A 91 -6.52 15.00 -9.70
N LYS A 92 -7.40 13.98 -9.68
CA LYS A 92 -7.23 12.73 -10.43
C LYS A 92 -6.97 12.95 -11.90
N ARG A 93 -7.74 13.83 -12.56
CA ARG A 93 -7.58 14.09 -14.00
C ARG A 93 -6.20 14.66 -14.32
N VAL A 94 -5.76 15.67 -13.57
CA VAL A 94 -4.47 16.35 -13.78
C VAL A 94 -3.31 15.42 -13.44
N LYS A 95 -3.34 14.79 -12.25
CA LYS A 95 -2.25 13.94 -11.78
C LYS A 95 -2.11 12.65 -12.58
N LEU A 96 -3.20 12.04 -13.05
CA LEU A 96 -3.12 10.87 -13.94
C LEU A 96 -2.56 11.23 -15.31
N ALA A 97 -2.94 12.38 -15.87
CA ALA A 97 -2.36 12.84 -17.14
C ALA A 97 -0.85 13.07 -17.00
N LEU A 98 -0.42 13.72 -15.91
CA LEU A 98 0.99 13.92 -15.61
C LEU A 98 1.72 12.58 -15.42
N ALA A 99 1.19 11.67 -14.62
CA ALA A 99 1.80 10.36 -14.37
C ALA A 99 1.99 9.57 -15.68
N ARG A 100 0.99 9.56 -16.57
CA ARG A 100 1.11 8.89 -17.88
C ARG A 100 2.20 9.50 -18.76
N ARG A 101 2.31 10.83 -18.79
CA ARG A 101 3.38 11.53 -19.54
C ARG A 101 4.76 11.18 -19.01
N LEU A 102 4.94 11.19 -17.69
CA LEU A 102 6.22 10.85 -17.06
C LEU A 102 6.61 9.40 -17.29
N LEU A 103 5.65 8.47 -17.21
CA LEU A 103 5.89 7.05 -17.49
C LEU A 103 6.26 6.81 -18.97
N ALA A 104 5.57 7.49 -19.90
CA ALA A 104 5.92 7.40 -21.33
C ALA A 104 7.31 7.99 -21.61
N ALA A 105 7.65 9.13 -20.99
CA ALA A 105 8.97 9.73 -21.11
C ALA A 105 10.07 8.82 -20.55
N GLN A 106 9.82 8.16 -19.42
CA GLN A 106 10.76 7.20 -18.84
C GLN A 106 10.98 6.01 -19.79
N ALA A 107 9.92 5.43 -20.34
CA ALA A 107 10.04 4.32 -21.30
C ALA A 107 10.85 4.72 -22.55
N ALA A 108 10.62 5.92 -23.08
CA ALA A 108 11.39 6.43 -24.22
C ALA A 108 12.88 6.63 -23.89
N VAL A 109 13.20 7.08 -22.67
CA VAL A 109 14.60 7.19 -22.20
C VAL A 109 15.22 5.80 -22.09
N GLU A 110 14.51 4.83 -21.52
CA GLU A 110 14.99 3.44 -21.38
C GLU A 110 15.27 2.79 -22.75
N GLU A 111 14.39 3.02 -23.73
CA GLU A 111 14.57 2.57 -25.11
C GLU A 111 15.78 3.22 -25.79
N ALA A 112 15.91 4.55 -25.70
CA ALA A 112 17.06 5.28 -26.26
C ALA A 112 18.39 4.85 -25.61
N VAL A 113 18.41 4.62 -24.30
CA VAL A 113 19.60 4.08 -23.60
C VAL A 113 19.92 2.67 -24.08
N GLY A 114 18.89 1.84 -24.34
CA GLY A 114 19.04 0.52 -24.96
C GLY A 114 19.69 0.61 -26.35
N GLU A 115 19.16 1.44 -27.23
CA GLU A 115 19.70 1.63 -28.59
C GLU A 115 21.13 2.15 -28.59
N VAL A 116 21.44 3.14 -27.74
CA VAL A 116 22.82 3.65 -27.60
C VAL A 116 23.75 2.54 -27.12
N ARG A 117 23.30 1.71 -26.17
CA ARG A 117 24.09 0.58 -25.67
C ARG A 117 24.33 -0.50 -26.73
N GLU A 118 23.35 -0.74 -27.61
CA GLU A 118 23.49 -1.68 -28.73
C GLU A 118 24.40 -1.13 -29.84
N ARG A 119 24.17 0.12 -30.29
CA ARG A 119 24.97 0.80 -31.33
C ARG A 119 26.41 1.05 -30.91
N ALA A 120 26.64 1.39 -29.65
CA ALA A 120 28.00 1.60 -29.13
C ALA A 120 28.84 0.30 -29.17
N GLY A 121 28.19 -0.86 -29.31
CA GLY A 121 28.84 -2.16 -29.51
C GLY A 121 29.92 -2.46 -28.47
N GLU A 122 30.92 -3.27 -28.85
CA GLU A 122 32.11 -3.50 -28.03
C GLU A 122 33.11 -2.32 -28.04
N TRP A 123 32.92 -1.30 -28.87
CA TRP A 123 33.87 -0.18 -28.99
C TRP A 123 33.91 0.68 -27.72
N PHE A 124 32.75 0.90 -27.08
CA PHE A 124 32.68 1.54 -25.75
C PHE A 124 33.27 0.68 -24.62
N ARG A 125 33.62 -0.58 -24.92
CA ARG A 125 34.36 -1.48 -24.04
C ARG A 125 35.83 -1.59 -24.44
N ARG A 126 36.36 -0.82 -25.39
CA ARG A 126 37.81 -0.77 -25.65
C ARG A 126 38.42 0.43 -24.94
N CYS A 127 39.53 0.22 -24.25
CA CYS A 127 40.26 1.27 -23.56
C CYS A 127 40.78 2.30 -24.59
N PRO A 128 40.45 3.60 -24.50
CA PRO A 128 40.89 4.60 -25.46
C PRO A 128 42.39 4.90 -25.40
N VAL A 129 43.10 4.38 -24.38
CA VAL A 129 44.54 4.62 -24.19
C VAL A 129 45.38 3.49 -24.80
N CYS A 130 44.93 2.24 -24.72
CA CYS A 130 45.71 1.10 -25.19
C CYS A 130 45.04 0.28 -26.29
N GLU A 131 43.78 0.53 -26.61
CA GLU A 131 42.94 -0.10 -27.65
C GLU A 131 42.76 -1.63 -27.57
N VAL A 132 43.55 -2.32 -26.73
CA VAL A 132 43.54 -3.77 -26.50
C VAL A 132 42.72 -4.12 -25.24
N GLY A 133 42.77 -3.27 -24.21
CA GLY A 133 42.12 -3.53 -22.93
C GLY A 133 40.60 -3.40 -23.01
N ARG A 134 39.87 -4.31 -22.33
CA ARG A 134 38.41 -4.28 -22.29
C ARG A 134 37.90 -3.51 -21.06
N MET A 135 37.24 -2.37 -21.26
CA MET A 135 36.57 -1.59 -20.21
C MET A 135 35.28 -2.28 -19.76
N TRP A 136 35.12 -2.41 -18.44
CA TRP A 136 33.92 -2.98 -17.81
C TRP A 136 33.17 -1.91 -17.05
N PHE A 137 31.90 -1.72 -17.39
CA PHE A 137 30.98 -0.94 -16.56
C PHE A 137 30.68 -1.75 -15.30
N ARG A 138 31.31 -1.39 -14.19
CA ARG A 138 30.76 -1.73 -12.88
C ARG A 138 29.40 -1.05 -12.79
N ARG A 139 28.39 -1.76 -12.24
CA ARG A 139 27.01 -1.24 -12.07
C ARG A 139 27.06 0.23 -11.64
N PRO A 140 26.12 1.09 -12.12
CA PRO A 140 26.01 2.43 -11.59
C PRO A 140 25.96 2.31 -10.07
N VAL A 141 26.91 2.95 -9.41
CA VAL A 141 26.85 3.12 -7.96
C VAL A 141 25.60 3.96 -7.77
N GLU A 142 24.51 3.34 -7.31
CA GLU A 142 23.36 4.10 -6.82
C GLU A 142 23.94 5.17 -5.93
N ARG A 143 23.67 6.44 -6.23
CA ARG A 143 23.92 7.49 -5.25
C ARG A 143 23.20 7.00 -4.01
N GLN A 144 23.96 6.64 -2.97
CA GLN A 144 23.36 6.48 -1.65
C GLN A 144 22.69 7.83 -1.39
N GLU A 145 21.37 7.87 -1.51
CA GLU A 145 20.61 8.93 -0.87
C GLU A 145 20.91 8.77 0.61
N LEU A 146 21.86 9.56 1.10
CA LEU A 146 21.99 9.77 2.54
C LEU A 146 20.60 10.23 2.98
N PRO A 147 19.94 9.52 3.93
CA PRO A 147 18.63 9.94 4.37
C PRO A 147 18.74 11.39 4.80
N ALA A 148 17.89 12.25 4.26
CA ALA A 148 17.79 13.63 4.68
C ALA A 148 17.18 13.68 6.10
N TYR A 149 17.93 13.21 7.10
CA TYR A 149 17.66 13.57 8.49
C TYR A 149 18.24 14.97 8.67
N ARG A 150 17.35 15.94 8.73
CA ARG A 150 17.68 17.31 9.12
C ARG A 150 18.13 17.25 10.58
N LEU A 151 19.43 17.18 10.82
CA LEU A 151 20.05 17.43 12.11
C LEU A 151 19.70 18.87 12.53
N MET A 152 18.59 19.05 13.23
CA MET A 152 18.43 20.23 14.06
C MET A 152 19.13 19.95 15.39
N LEU A 153 20.41 20.32 15.44
CA LEU A 153 21.14 20.50 16.68
C LEU A 153 20.54 21.70 17.41
N ALA A 154 19.55 21.48 18.26
CA ALA A 154 19.23 22.43 19.32
C ALA A 154 19.86 21.93 20.61
N ALA A 155 20.94 22.61 21.02
CA ALA A 155 21.51 22.54 22.37
C ALA A 155 21.99 21.17 22.89
N GLY A 156 22.65 20.37 22.05
CA GLY A 156 23.62 19.37 22.52
C GLY A 156 23.06 18.16 23.30
N ARG A 157 21.77 17.85 23.21
CA ARG A 157 21.21 16.59 23.73
C ARG A 157 20.23 15.98 22.72
N ALA A 158 20.57 14.80 22.21
CA ALA A 158 19.65 13.95 21.47
C ALA A 158 18.81 13.17 22.48
N CYS A 159 17.50 13.41 22.50
CA CYS A 159 16.56 12.62 23.30
C CYS A 159 15.54 11.99 22.36
N PHE A 160 15.50 10.65 22.33
CA PHE A 160 14.41 9.88 21.76
C PHE A 160 13.59 9.35 22.94
N ASP A 161 12.33 9.77 23.05
CA ASP A 161 11.39 9.22 24.02
C ASP A 161 10.36 8.36 23.28
N THR A 162 10.25 7.10 23.70
CA THR A 162 9.22 6.15 23.28
C THR A 162 8.36 5.80 24.48
N SER A 163 7.37 6.66 24.73
CA SER A 163 6.22 6.41 25.59
C SER A 163 4.96 6.85 24.85
#